data_AF-A0AAE1QMP7-F1
#
_entry.id   AF-A0AAE1QMP7-F1
#
_cell.length_a   1.000
_cell.length_b   1.000
_cell.length_c   1.000
_cell.angle_alpha   90.00
_cell.angle_beta   90.00
_cell.angle_gamma   90.00
#
_symmetry.space_group_name_H-M   'P 1'
#
loop_
_entity.id
_entity.type
_entity.pdbx_description
1 polymer ?
#
loop_
_entity_poly.entity_id
_entity_poly.type
_entity_poly.pdbx_seq_one_letter_code
_entity_poly.pdbx_strand_id
1 'polypeptide(L)'
;MDKSTDHLQLGQKAAAWENVAKEYNTAFPVSQSKSTQQLKRAWEYIRNRVKKTNSSYIRKCHETGGGPSPTPPKLDELTLLAESVILQFETSDGELEELGLACIEGELLSLVDEAVYGQSSKSCTTNSTTTATSRASNFTTPSRDSSPATVSGCVSLKNKIQRKRKLSDGKSEVIKKIRLEQAAHRERVSSVLETEVRKVSNKACEFMDGILECCRMITTAVVKKIEECPPEAVLKTIKDFQ
;
A
#
# COMPACT_ATOMS: atom_id res chain seq x y z
N MET A 1 -18.46 28.96 9.23
CA MET A 1 -17.36 27.98 9.28
C MET A 1 -17.06 27.73 10.74
N ASP A 2 -17.54 26.61 11.26
CA ASP A 2 -17.51 26.27 12.68
C ASP A 2 -16.16 25.68 13.06
N LYS A 3 -15.31 26.51 13.71
CA LYS A 3 -13.98 26.12 14.20
C LYS A 3 -14.00 24.99 15.23
N SER A 4 -15.17 24.67 15.79
CA SER A 4 -15.33 23.62 16.80
C SER A 4 -15.25 22.21 16.21
N THR A 5 -15.62 22.04 14.94
CA THR A 5 -15.59 20.73 14.26
C THR A 5 -14.16 20.32 13.93
N ASP A 6 -13.32 21.28 13.56
CA ASP A 6 -11.90 21.05 13.21
C ASP A 6 -11.08 20.45 14.37
N HIS A 7 -11.35 20.89 15.61
CA HIS A 7 -10.61 20.41 16.79
C HIS A 7 -10.94 18.95 17.15
N LEU A 8 -12.18 18.51 16.96
CA LEU A 8 -12.58 17.12 17.16
C LEU A 8 -11.91 16.21 16.13
N GLN A 9 -11.85 16.66 14.88
CA GLN A 9 -11.18 15.93 13.78
C GLN A 9 -9.66 15.82 13.99
N LEU A 10 -9.02 16.88 14.51
CA LEU A 10 -7.60 16.85 14.86
C LEU A 10 -7.29 15.79 15.95
N GLY A 11 -8.15 15.68 16.96
CA GLY A 11 -8.03 14.66 18.01
C GLY A 11 -8.18 13.24 17.48
N GLN A 12 -9.18 13.00 16.61
CA GLN A 12 -9.40 11.70 15.99
C GLN A 12 -8.25 11.28 15.06
N LYS A 13 -7.71 12.21 14.26
CA LYS A 13 -6.53 11.97 13.42
C LYS A 13 -5.31 11.60 14.27
N ALA A 14 -5.09 12.32 15.38
CA ALA A 14 -3.99 11.99 16.29
C ALA A 14 -4.16 10.57 16.87
N ALA A 15 -5.36 10.22 17.33
CA ALA A 15 -5.66 8.89 17.88
C ALA A 15 -5.47 7.77 16.84
N ALA A 16 -5.91 7.98 15.59
CA ALA A 16 -5.72 7.01 14.52
C ALA A 16 -4.23 6.73 14.26
N TRP A 17 -3.41 7.78 14.23
CA TRP A 17 -1.97 7.63 14.05
C TRP A 17 -1.28 6.95 15.24
N GLU A 18 -1.74 7.19 16.47
CA GLU A 18 -1.26 6.45 17.65
C GLU A 18 -1.61 4.96 17.57
N ASN A 19 -2.82 4.62 17.10
CA ASN A 19 -3.20 3.22 16.87
C ASN A 19 -2.31 2.55 15.82
N VAL A 20 -2.05 3.23 14.70
CA VAL A 20 -1.11 2.74 13.67
C VAL A 20 0.27 2.51 14.25
N ALA A 21 0.78 3.44 15.07
CA ALA A 21 2.08 3.28 15.71
C ALA A 21 2.12 2.09 16.68
N LYS A 22 1.04 1.90 17.44
CA LYS A 22 0.89 0.75 18.34
C LYS A 22 0.87 -0.57 17.56
N GLU A 23 0.08 -0.66 16.50
CA GLU A 23 -0.01 -1.85 15.66
C GLU A 23 1.31 -2.15 14.97
N TYR A 24 1.98 -1.14 14.42
CA TYR A 24 3.32 -1.26 13.83
C TYR A 24 4.30 -1.90 14.82
N ASN A 25 4.43 -1.29 16.00
CA ASN A 25 5.39 -1.74 17.00
C ASN A 25 5.04 -3.12 17.59
N THR A 26 3.76 -3.49 17.57
CA THR A 26 3.31 -4.83 17.98
C THR A 26 3.62 -5.88 16.91
N ALA A 27 3.44 -5.53 15.63
CA ALA A 27 3.72 -6.41 14.50
C ALA A 27 5.22 -6.62 14.27
N PHE A 28 6.05 -5.61 14.57
CA PHE A 28 7.50 -5.64 14.40
C PHE A 28 8.25 -5.47 15.74
N PRO A 29 8.12 -6.41 16.68
CA PRO A 29 8.69 -6.28 18.02
C PRO A 29 10.23 -6.33 18.04
N VAL A 30 10.85 -6.87 16.99
CA VAL A 30 12.30 -6.99 16.85
C VAL A 30 12.93 -5.71 16.31
N SER A 31 12.15 -4.88 15.61
CA SER A 31 12.61 -3.60 15.06
C SER A 31 12.57 -2.51 16.13
N GLN A 32 13.41 -1.48 15.96
CA GLN A 32 13.36 -0.32 16.86
C GLN A 32 11.98 0.32 16.81
N SER A 33 11.38 0.51 18.00
CA SER A 33 10.07 1.14 18.15
C SER A 33 10.02 2.46 17.38
N LYS A 34 9.07 2.59 16.46
CA LYS A 34 8.88 3.81 15.66
C LYS A 34 7.88 4.71 16.34
N SER A 35 8.20 6.00 16.38
CA SER A 35 7.27 7.01 16.85
C SER A 35 6.23 7.34 15.78
N THR A 36 5.08 7.82 16.22
CA THR A 36 3.99 8.31 15.37
C THR A 36 4.47 9.31 14.31
N GLN A 37 5.42 10.19 14.66
CA GLN A 37 6.00 11.17 13.73
C GLN A 37 6.86 10.52 12.64
N GLN A 38 7.60 9.45 12.97
CA GLN A 38 8.42 8.74 11.99
C GLN A 38 7.54 8.04 10.95
N LEU A 39 6.45 7.40 11.41
CA LEU A 39 5.50 6.74 10.54
C LEU A 39 4.75 7.74 9.64
N LYS A 40 4.35 8.91 10.18
CA LYS A 40 3.78 10.02 9.39
C LYS A 40 4.70 10.45 8.26
N ARG A 41 5.99 10.68 8.57
CA ARG A 41 6.99 11.07 7.56
C ARG A 41 7.21 9.99 6.50
N ALA A 42 7.25 8.72 6.91
CA ALA A 42 7.38 7.61 5.98
C ALA A 42 6.18 7.54 5.02
N TRP A 43 4.97 7.70 5.54
CA TRP A 43 3.75 7.77 4.73
C TRP A 43 3.76 8.95 3.76
N GLU A 44 4.10 10.15 4.21
CA GLU A 44 4.21 11.34 3.35
C GLU A 44 5.22 11.13 2.22
N TYR A 45 6.36 10.51 2.51
CA TYR A 45 7.35 10.17 1.51
C TYR A 45 6.80 9.20 0.44
N ILE A 46 6.13 8.13 0.86
CA ILE A 46 5.52 7.15 -0.04
C ILE A 46 4.43 7.83 -0.89
N ARG A 47 3.53 8.59 -0.26
CA ARG A 47 2.46 9.33 -0.93
C ARG A 47 3.01 10.29 -1.98
N ASN A 48 4.03 11.07 -1.64
CA ASN A 48 4.66 12.00 -2.58
C ASN A 48 5.33 11.27 -3.74
N ARG A 49 5.93 10.10 -3.49
CA ARG A 49 6.53 9.26 -4.54
C ARG A 49 5.48 8.71 -5.51
N VAL A 50 4.33 8.25 -5.01
CA VAL A 50 3.18 7.83 -5.83
C VAL A 50 2.71 9.00 -6.69
N LYS A 51 2.38 10.15 -6.07
CA LYS A 51 1.88 11.33 -6.76
C LYS A 51 2.82 11.82 -7.86
N LYS A 52 4.12 11.86 -7.59
CA LYS A 52 5.14 12.25 -8.57
C LYS A 52 5.19 11.29 -9.75
N THR A 53 5.14 9.98 -9.47
CA THR A 53 5.16 8.95 -10.51
C THR A 53 3.92 9.02 -11.39
N ASN A 54 2.73 9.12 -10.78
CA ASN A 54 1.47 9.23 -11.50
C ASN A 54 1.39 10.53 -12.33
N SER A 55 1.75 11.67 -11.73
CA SER A 55 1.79 12.95 -12.45
C SER A 55 2.76 12.92 -13.63
N SER A 56 3.92 12.28 -13.48
CA SER A 56 4.86 12.09 -14.59
C SER A 56 4.31 11.17 -15.67
N TYR A 57 3.54 10.15 -15.30
CA TYR A 57 2.90 9.25 -16.25
C TYR A 57 1.83 9.99 -17.06
N ILE A 58 0.92 10.70 -16.39
CA ILE A 58 -0.14 11.51 -17.03
C ILE A 58 0.46 12.54 -17.99
N ARG A 59 1.50 13.26 -17.57
CA ARG A 59 2.20 14.21 -18.46
C ARG A 59 2.74 13.54 -19.72
N LYS A 60 3.36 12.37 -19.58
CA LYS A 60 3.84 11.59 -20.73
C LYS A 60 2.70 11.14 -21.63
N CYS A 61 1.55 10.75 -21.08
CA CYS A 61 0.38 10.42 -21.89
C CYS A 61 -0.02 11.61 -22.76
N HIS A 62 -0.05 12.82 -22.18
CA HIS A 62 -0.45 14.03 -22.89
C HIS A 62 0.62 14.53 -23.88
N GLU A 63 1.91 14.27 -23.64
CA GLU A 63 3.01 14.60 -24.56
C GLU A 63 2.94 13.82 -25.89
N THR A 64 2.36 12.62 -25.91
CA THR A 64 2.35 11.77 -27.11
C THR A 64 1.38 12.21 -28.21
N GLY A 65 0.55 13.24 -27.99
CA GLY A 65 -0.25 13.87 -29.04
C GLY A 65 -1.20 12.94 -29.81
N GLY A 66 -1.65 11.82 -29.20
CA GLY A 66 -2.48 10.80 -29.86
C GLY A 66 -1.72 9.52 -30.26
N GLY A 67 -0.43 9.42 -29.95
CA GLY A 67 0.33 8.19 -30.04
C GLY A 67 -0.09 7.13 -29.00
N PRO A 68 0.44 5.90 -29.11
CA PRO A 68 0.15 4.84 -28.15
C PRO A 68 0.58 5.27 -26.74
N SER A 69 -0.27 4.98 -25.75
CA SER A 69 -0.04 5.34 -24.35
C SER A 69 1.35 4.88 -23.89
N PRO A 70 2.10 5.72 -23.16
CA PRO A 70 3.37 5.31 -22.58
C PRO A 70 3.17 4.08 -21.70
N THR A 71 4.20 3.24 -21.61
CA THR A 71 4.16 2.08 -20.72
C THR A 71 4.01 2.57 -19.27
N PRO A 72 3.09 1.99 -18.47
CA PRO A 72 2.92 2.39 -17.08
C PRO A 72 4.24 2.23 -16.30
N PRO A 73 4.52 3.14 -15.36
CA PRO A 73 5.73 3.07 -14.55
C PRO A 73 5.74 1.75 -13.76
N LYS A 74 6.89 1.08 -13.73
CA LYS A 74 7.09 -0.06 -12.83
C LYS A 74 7.20 0.50 -11.42
N LEU A 75 6.13 0.35 -10.67
CA LEU A 75 6.08 0.69 -9.26
C LEU A 75 6.54 -0.52 -8.44
N ASP A 76 7.29 -0.26 -7.38
CA ASP A 76 7.62 -1.29 -6.39
C ASP A 76 6.32 -1.67 -5.64
N GLU A 77 6.26 -2.87 -5.08
CA GLU A 77 5.06 -3.44 -4.44
C GLU A 77 4.43 -2.50 -3.39
N LEU A 78 5.27 -1.88 -2.55
CA LEU A 78 4.86 -0.86 -1.58
C LEU A 78 4.15 0.34 -2.24
N THR A 79 4.63 0.74 -3.42
CA THR A 79 4.11 1.92 -4.13
C THR A 79 2.81 1.60 -4.86
N LEU A 80 2.62 0.36 -5.32
CA LEU A 80 1.36 -0.13 -5.87
C LEU A 80 0.25 -0.19 -4.81
N LEU A 81 0.58 -0.72 -3.62
CA LEU A 81 -0.37 -0.79 -2.51
C LEU A 81 -0.75 0.62 -2.01
N ALA A 82 0.24 1.53 -1.92
CA ALA A 82 -0.03 2.92 -1.60
C ALA A 82 -0.87 3.62 -2.67
N GLU A 83 -0.67 3.31 -3.95
CA GLU A 83 -1.48 3.85 -5.05
C GLU A 83 -2.94 3.40 -4.96
N SER A 84 -3.22 2.13 -4.66
CA SER A 84 -4.61 1.66 -4.48
C SER A 84 -5.32 2.35 -3.31
N VAL A 85 -4.60 2.60 -2.21
CA VAL A 85 -5.15 3.36 -1.08
C VAL A 85 -5.40 4.81 -1.50
N ILE A 86 -4.41 5.50 -2.05
CA ILE A 86 -4.53 6.93 -2.40
C ILE A 86 -5.64 7.18 -3.43
N LEU A 87 -5.76 6.33 -4.45
CA LEU A 87 -6.77 6.49 -5.51
C LEU A 87 -8.20 6.23 -5.02
N GLN A 88 -8.39 5.40 -4.00
CA GLN A 88 -9.72 5.17 -3.40
C GLN A 88 -10.23 6.37 -2.61
N PHE A 89 -9.35 7.26 -2.13
CA PHE A 89 -9.72 8.41 -1.28
C PHE A 89 -9.64 9.77 -1.98
N GLU A 90 -8.99 9.88 -3.15
CA GLU A 90 -8.85 11.16 -3.87
C GLU A 90 -10.03 11.52 -4.80
N THR A 91 -11.14 10.76 -4.81
CA THR A 91 -12.32 11.04 -5.65
C THR A 91 -13.36 12.00 -5.04
N SER A 92 -13.09 12.60 -3.88
CA SER A 92 -13.98 13.61 -3.29
C SER A 92 -13.19 14.88 -2.99
N ASP A 93 -13.47 15.92 -3.76
CA ASP A 93 -12.81 17.21 -3.69
C ASP A 93 -12.84 17.78 -2.26
N GLY A 94 -11.67 17.78 -1.60
CA GLY A 94 -11.32 18.74 -0.54
C GLY A 94 -11.47 18.32 0.93
N GLU A 95 -12.26 17.32 1.29
CA GLU A 95 -12.57 17.05 2.72
C GLU A 95 -12.28 15.61 3.21
N LEU A 96 -11.80 14.71 2.35
CA LEU A 96 -11.71 13.29 2.68
C LEU A 96 -10.29 12.82 3.07
N GLU A 97 -9.62 13.53 3.99
CA GLU A 97 -8.46 12.97 4.72
C GLU A 97 -8.87 11.96 5.81
N GLU A 98 -10.18 11.77 6.03
CA GLU A 98 -10.75 11.22 7.26
C GLU A 98 -10.87 9.68 7.31
N LEU A 99 -10.92 8.97 6.18
CA LEU A 99 -11.21 7.52 6.15
C LEU A 99 -10.04 6.63 5.69
N GLY A 100 -8.99 7.21 5.10
CA GLY A 100 -7.88 6.44 4.52
C GLY A 100 -6.95 5.76 5.51
N LEU A 101 -7.00 6.13 6.78
CA LEU A 101 -6.12 5.60 7.82
C LEU A 101 -6.68 4.36 8.55
N ALA A 102 -7.99 4.18 8.57
CA ALA A 102 -8.63 3.06 9.27
C ALA A 102 -8.58 1.73 8.49
N CYS A 103 -8.30 1.78 7.18
CA CYS A 103 -8.25 0.60 6.30
C CYS A 103 -6.82 0.12 5.98
N ILE A 104 -5.79 0.66 6.64
CA ILE A 104 -4.42 0.18 6.47
C ILE A 104 -4.27 -1.11 7.29
N GLU A 105 -4.80 -2.22 6.78
CA GLU A 105 -4.56 -3.55 7.35
C GLU A 105 -3.05 -3.90 7.28
N GLY A 106 -2.60 -4.72 8.23
CA GLY A 106 -1.20 -4.88 8.64
C GLY A 106 -0.16 -5.28 7.58
N GLU A 107 -0.56 -5.51 6.34
CA GLU A 107 0.34 -5.78 5.21
C GLU A 107 1.22 -4.56 4.86
N LEU A 108 0.67 -3.34 4.98
CA LEU A 108 1.40 -2.10 4.68
C LEU A 108 2.46 -1.77 5.75
N LEU A 109 2.28 -2.24 6.98
CA LEU A 109 3.21 -2.02 8.10
C LEU A 109 4.53 -2.78 7.89
N SER A 110 4.49 -3.95 7.23
CA SER A 110 5.69 -4.77 6.97
C SER A 110 6.69 -4.15 6.00
N LEU A 111 6.23 -3.34 5.04
CA LEU A 111 7.08 -2.71 4.04
C LEU A 111 7.59 -1.31 4.44
N VAL A 112 7.01 -0.69 5.47
CA VAL A 112 7.47 0.62 5.96
C VAL A 112 8.85 0.54 6.62
N ASP A 113 9.24 -0.61 7.17
CA ASP A 113 10.55 -0.79 7.82
C ASP A 113 11.73 -0.63 6.83
N GLU A 114 11.53 -1.01 5.56
CA GLU A 114 12.53 -0.87 4.50
C GLU A 114 12.69 0.58 4.01
N ALA A 115 11.58 1.34 3.98
CA ALA A 115 11.62 2.76 3.65
C ALA A 115 12.27 3.62 4.75
N VAL A 116 12.10 3.22 6.01
CA VAL A 116 12.70 3.92 7.17
C VAL A 116 14.20 3.66 7.25
N TYR A 117 14.67 2.45 6.95
CA TYR A 117 16.11 2.14 6.94
C TYR A 117 16.86 2.79 5.75
N GLY A 118 16.20 2.95 4.60
CA GLY A 118 16.81 3.54 3.39
C GLY A 118 17.14 5.05 3.48
N GLN A 119 16.65 5.77 4.48
CA GLN A 119 16.91 7.21 4.64
C GLN A 119 18.02 7.55 5.65
N SER A 120 18.53 6.60 6.44
CA SER A 120 19.48 6.88 7.52
C SER A 120 20.94 7.15 7.09
N SER A 121 21.25 7.18 5.78
CA SER A 121 22.64 7.30 5.29
C SER A 121 22.95 8.59 4.52
N LYS A 122 22.09 9.62 4.55
CA LYS A 122 22.44 10.94 3.99
C LYS A 122 22.92 11.89 5.08
N SER A 123 24.23 11.83 5.30
CA SER A 123 25.04 12.85 5.96
C SER A 123 24.62 14.26 5.50
N CYS A 124 24.39 15.10 6.50
CA CYS A 124 24.13 16.52 6.40
C CYS A 124 25.24 17.25 5.63
N THR A 125 24.91 17.82 4.48
CA THR A 125 25.66 18.95 3.93
C THR A 125 24.86 20.21 4.24
N THR A 126 25.34 20.95 5.24
CA THR A 126 24.85 22.27 5.62
C THR A 126 25.11 23.26 4.49
N ASN A 127 24.05 23.67 3.79
CA ASN A 127 24.11 24.84 2.92
C ASN A 127 23.37 25.98 3.62
N SER A 128 24.15 26.86 4.26
CA SER A 128 23.70 28.16 4.71
C SER A 128 23.37 29.01 3.48
N THR A 129 22.09 29.27 3.23
CA THR A 129 21.66 30.23 2.20
C THR A 129 21.67 31.62 2.81
N THR A 130 22.74 32.36 2.54
CA THR A 130 22.81 33.81 2.75
C THR A 130 22.30 34.48 1.47
N THR A 131 21.20 35.21 1.56
CA THR A 131 20.64 36.00 0.46
C THR A 131 21.46 37.29 0.34
N ALA A 132 22.28 37.41 -0.72
CA ALA A 132 22.92 38.65 -1.11
C ALA A 132 22.58 38.98 -2.57
N THR A 133 21.70 39.96 -2.72
CA THR A 133 21.38 40.64 -3.97
C THR A 133 22.60 41.38 -4.49
N SER A 134 23.13 41.00 -5.65
CA SER A 134 23.94 41.91 -6.47
C SER A 134 23.76 41.62 -7.95
N ARG A 135 23.68 42.72 -8.71
CA ARG A 135 23.14 42.85 -10.06
C ARG A 135 24.29 43.24 -10.99
N ALA A 136 24.29 42.63 -12.17
CA ALA A 136 24.94 43.02 -13.43
C ALA A 136 26.49 42.98 -13.50
N SER A 137 27.03 42.18 -14.41
CA SER A 137 27.30 42.57 -15.82
C SER A 137 28.35 41.65 -16.47
N ASN A 138 28.21 41.49 -17.80
CA ASN A 138 29.20 41.01 -18.77
C ASN A 138 29.42 39.49 -18.88
N PHE A 139 28.73 38.87 -19.86
CA PHE A 139 29.11 37.56 -20.40
C PHE A 139 29.61 37.73 -21.83
N THR A 140 30.93 37.65 -21.99
CA THR A 140 31.64 37.59 -23.27
C THR A 140 31.64 36.15 -23.77
N THR A 141 31.13 35.94 -24.99
CA THR A 141 31.21 34.70 -25.74
C THR A 141 32.65 34.41 -26.20
N PRO A 142 33.22 33.22 -25.96
CA PRO A 142 34.43 32.81 -26.64
C PRO A 142 34.12 32.04 -27.94
N SER A 143 34.97 32.34 -28.91
CA SER A 143 34.95 31.95 -30.30
C SER A 143 35.13 30.45 -30.54
N ARG A 144 34.60 30.02 -31.68
CA ARG A 144 34.50 28.65 -32.17
C ARG A 144 35.77 28.34 -32.98
N ASP A 145 36.76 27.72 -32.34
CA ASP A 145 37.93 27.21 -33.06
C ASP A 145 37.66 25.81 -33.63
N SER A 146 37.93 25.74 -34.93
CA SER A 146 37.72 24.59 -35.80
C SER A 146 39.00 23.76 -35.80
N SER A 147 38.96 22.54 -35.27
CA SER A 147 40.04 21.55 -35.46
C SER A 147 39.58 20.43 -36.40
N PRO A 148 40.44 20.00 -37.34
CA PRO A 148 40.10 19.02 -38.35
C PRO A 148 40.10 17.60 -37.78
N ALA A 149 39.17 16.80 -38.31
CA ALA A 149 38.95 15.41 -37.94
C ALA A 149 40.09 14.49 -38.42
N THR A 150 40.74 13.81 -37.48
CA THR A 150 41.61 12.67 -37.78
C THR A 150 40.74 11.42 -37.94
N VAL A 151 40.59 10.97 -39.19
CA VAL A 151 39.91 9.72 -39.55
C VAL A 151 40.83 8.56 -39.18
N SER A 152 40.52 7.83 -38.11
CA SER A 152 41.25 6.61 -37.74
C SER A 152 40.31 5.54 -37.21
N GLY A 153 40.33 4.37 -37.87
CA GLY A 153 39.90 3.12 -37.27
C GLY A 153 38.53 2.56 -37.70
N CYS A 154 38.31 2.38 -39.00
CA CYS A 154 37.21 1.54 -39.49
C CYS A 154 37.62 0.06 -39.44
N VAL A 155 37.71 -0.53 -38.23
CA VAL A 155 37.83 -1.99 -38.07
C VAL A 155 36.88 -2.46 -36.98
N SER A 156 35.99 -3.38 -37.35
CA SER A 156 35.21 -4.27 -36.48
C SER A 156 33.81 -3.85 -36.00
N LEU A 157 32.97 -3.34 -36.90
CA LEU A 157 31.51 -3.29 -36.70
C LEU A 157 30.86 -4.69 -36.62
N LYS A 158 31.45 -5.72 -37.27
CA LYS A 158 30.92 -7.09 -37.29
C LYS A 158 30.99 -7.78 -35.92
N ASN A 159 32.06 -7.58 -35.14
CA ASN A 159 32.17 -8.19 -33.79
C ASN A 159 31.27 -7.52 -32.76
N LYS A 160 30.94 -6.23 -32.94
CA LYS A 160 30.08 -5.46 -32.03
C LYS A 160 28.61 -5.89 -32.12
N ILE A 161 28.16 -6.33 -33.29
CA ILE A 161 26.78 -6.83 -33.52
C ILE A 161 26.59 -8.24 -32.92
N GLN A 162 27.56 -9.14 -33.07
CA GLN A 162 27.46 -10.49 -32.48
C GLN A 162 27.45 -10.47 -30.94
N ARG A 163 28.23 -9.59 -30.29
CA ARG A 163 28.22 -9.45 -28.83
C ARG A 163 26.88 -8.93 -28.29
N LYS A 164 26.18 -8.05 -29.01
CA LYS A 164 24.86 -7.53 -28.57
C LYS A 164 23.75 -8.59 -28.62
N ARG A 165 23.79 -9.54 -29.57
CA ARG A 165 22.77 -10.62 -29.65
C ARG A 165 22.87 -11.58 -28.47
N LYS A 166 24.08 -12.03 -28.10
CA LYS A 166 24.29 -12.93 -26.94
C LYS A 166 23.89 -12.31 -25.59
N LEU A 167 24.05 -10.99 -25.43
CA LEU A 167 23.60 -10.26 -24.23
C LEU A 167 22.07 -10.05 -24.18
N SER A 168 21.40 -10.04 -25.33
CA SER A 168 19.93 -9.95 -25.41
C SER A 168 19.28 -11.27 -24.98
N ASP A 169 19.84 -12.39 -25.45
CA ASP A 169 19.30 -13.72 -25.16
C ASP A 169 19.41 -14.06 -23.67
N GLY A 170 20.54 -13.74 -23.03
CA GLY A 170 20.72 -13.93 -21.59
C GLY A 170 19.75 -13.11 -20.72
N LYS A 171 19.39 -11.89 -21.15
CA LYS A 171 18.40 -11.06 -20.44
C LYS A 171 16.98 -11.62 -20.56
N SER A 172 16.65 -12.20 -21.71
CA SER A 172 15.34 -12.85 -21.91
C SER A 172 15.15 -14.03 -20.95
N GLU A 173 16.20 -14.82 -20.74
CA GLU A 173 16.14 -15.99 -19.86
C GLU A 173 15.96 -15.62 -18.38
N VAL A 174 16.66 -14.60 -17.90
CA VAL A 174 16.49 -14.09 -16.53
C VAL A 174 15.07 -13.58 -16.31
N ILE A 175 14.48 -12.87 -17.28
CA ILE A 175 13.09 -12.37 -17.17
C ILE A 175 12.09 -13.52 -17.12
N LYS A 176 12.28 -14.58 -17.91
CA LYS A 176 11.43 -15.78 -17.86
C LYS A 176 11.51 -16.46 -16.50
N LYS A 177 12.71 -16.61 -15.94
CA LYS A 177 12.92 -17.21 -14.61
C LYS A 177 12.20 -16.42 -13.51
N ILE A 178 12.33 -15.09 -13.52
CA ILE A 178 11.63 -14.22 -12.56
C ILE A 178 10.11 -14.37 -12.67
N ARG A 179 9.57 -14.41 -13.90
CA ARG A 179 8.12 -14.58 -14.11
C ARG A 179 7.62 -15.93 -13.62
N LEU A 180 8.38 -17.01 -13.85
CA LEU A 180 8.05 -18.34 -13.38
C LEU A 180 8.06 -18.40 -11.85
N GLU A 181 9.07 -17.80 -11.22
CA GLU A 181 9.19 -17.72 -9.76
C GLU A 181 8.07 -16.89 -9.13
N GLN A 182 7.70 -15.77 -9.74
CA GLN A 182 6.53 -14.97 -9.34
C GLN A 182 5.22 -15.75 -9.48
N ALA A 183 5.05 -16.55 -10.54
CA ALA A 183 3.87 -17.39 -10.70
C ALA A 183 3.80 -18.46 -9.60
N ALA A 184 4.92 -19.13 -9.31
CA ALA A 184 5.00 -20.12 -8.24
C ALA A 184 4.81 -19.51 -6.84
N HIS A 185 5.25 -18.25 -6.64
CA HIS A 185 4.97 -17.53 -5.39
C HIS A 185 3.48 -17.21 -5.24
N ARG A 186 2.83 -16.70 -6.29
CA ARG A 186 1.37 -16.46 -6.28
C ARG A 186 0.57 -17.72 -6.00
N GLU A 187 0.96 -18.85 -6.59
CA GLU A 187 0.30 -20.15 -6.34
C GLU A 187 0.46 -20.60 -4.88
N ARG A 188 1.66 -20.44 -4.28
CA ARG A 188 1.89 -20.73 -2.86
C ARG A 188 1.04 -19.86 -1.94
N VAL A 189 0.98 -18.55 -2.21
CA VAL A 189 0.15 -17.61 -1.42
C VAL A 189 -1.33 -17.97 -1.54
N SER A 190 -1.81 -18.25 -2.76
CA SER A 190 -3.20 -18.68 -3.00
C SER A 190 -3.54 -19.94 -2.22
N SER A 191 -2.65 -20.93 -2.24
CA SER A 191 -2.85 -22.19 -1.50
C SER A 191 -2.93 -21.97 0.00
N VAL A 192 -2.04 -21.13 0.57
CA VAL A 192 -2.08 -20.79 2.00
C VAL A 192 -3.40 -20.08 2.35
N LEU A 193 -3.79 -19.09 1.55
CA LEU A 193 -5.04 -18.35 1.76
C LEU A 193 -6.26 -19.29 1.74
N GLU A 194 -6.35 -20.19 0.76
CA GLU A 194 -7.43 -21.18 0.67
C GLU A 194 -7.48 -22.10 1.89
N THR A 195 -6.34 -22.50 2.43
CA THR A 195 -6.30 -23.33 3.64
C THR A 195 -6.76 -22.57 4.88
N GLU A 196 -6.40 -21.30 5.03
CA GLU A 196 -6.83 -20.47 6.16
C GLU A 196 -8.33 -20.13 6.07
N VAL A 197 -8.83 -19.78 4.88
CA VAL A 197 -10.26 -19.58 4.65
C VAL A 197 -11.05 -20.83 5.01
N ARG A 198 -10.56 -22.02 4.64
CA ARG A 198 -11.19 -23.30 5.01
C ARG A 198 -11.20 -23.54 6.51
N LYS A 199 -10.11 -23.21 7.23
CA LYS A 199 -10.05 -23.34 8.71
C LYS A 199 -11.07 -22.43 9.38
N VAL A 200 -11.15 -21.16 8.96
CA VAL A 200 -12.12 -20.20 9.50
C VAL A 200 -13.54 -20.66 9.21
N SER A 201 -13.82 -21.12 7.98
CA SER A 201 -15.13 -21.66 7.59
C SER A 201 -15.53 -22.85 8.46
N ASN A 202 -14.62 -23.81 8.68
CA ASN A 202 -14.90 -24.98 9.52
C ASN A 202 -15.21 -24.58 10.96
N LYS A 203 -14.44 -23.65 11.52
CA LYS A 203 -14.67 -23.15 12.90
C LYS A 203 -16.02 -22.41 13.03
N ALA A 204 -16.43 -21.69 11.98
CA ALA A 204 -17.74 -21.06 11.94
C ALA A 204 -18.88 -22.09 11.89
N CYS A 205 -18.72 -23.18 11.13
CA CYS A 205 -19.67 -24.30 11.11
C CYS A 205 -19.79 -24.95 12.49
N GLU A 206 -18.67 -25.28 13.14
CA GLU A 206 -18.66 -25.88 14.49
C GLU A 206 -19.37 -24.98 15.52
N PHE A 207 -19.18 -23.66 15.42
CA PHE A 207 -19.86 -22.69 16.27
C PHE A 207 -21.37 -22.68 16.04
N MET A 208 -21.82 -22.68 14.78
CA MET A 208 -23.24 -22.71 14.43
C MET A 208 -23.90 -24.01 14.86
N ASP A 209 -23.22 -25.15 14.72
CA ASP A 209 -23.71 -26.44 15.21
C ASP A 209 -23.91 -26.43 16.73
N GLY A 210 -22.98 -25.80 17.47
CA GLY A 210 -23.13 -25.59 18.92
C GLY A 210 -24.35 -24.74 19.29
N ILE A 211 -24.64 -23.68 18.54
CA ILE A 211 -25.86 -22.87 18.74
C ILE A 211 -27.12 -23.69 18.47
N LEU A 212 -27.14 -24.44 17.37
CA LEU A 212 -28.28 -25.27 17.00
C LEU A 212 -28.57 -26.35 18.04
N GLU A 213 -27.53 -26.97 18.61
CA GLU A 213 -27.67 -27.94 19.70
C GLU A 213 -28.24 -27.28 20.97
N CYS A 214 -27.75 -26.10 21.35
CA CYS A 214 -28.32 -25.33 22.46
C CYS A 214 -29.80 -25.00 22.24
N CYS A 215 -30.17 -24.55 21.04
CA CYS A 215 -31.56 -24.29 20.68
C CYS A 215 -32.42 -25.56 20.80
N ARG A 216 -31.92 -26.70 20.29
CA ARG A 216 -32.60 -27.99 20.41
C ARG A 216 -32.84 -28.38 21.88
N MET A 217 -31.81 -28.26 22.72
CA MET A 217 -31.93 -28.54 24.16
C MET A 217 -32.98 -27.66 24.84
N ILE A 218 -33.00 -26.37 24.56
CA ILE A 218 -33.98 -25.43 25.10
C ILE A 218 -35.38 -25.82 24.63
N THR A 219 -35.57 -26.09 23.34
CA THR A 219 -36.86 -26.51 22.79
C THR A 219 -37.36 -27.79 23.46
N THR A 220 -36.51 -28.82 23.60
CA THR A 220 -36.89 -30.07 24.28
C THR A 220 -37.24 -29.85 25.74
N ALA A 221 -36.48 -29.00 26.46
CA ALA A 221 -36.78 -28.65 27.85
C ALA A 221 -38.11 -27.92 28.00
N VAL A 222 -38.40 -26.96 27.11
CA VAL A 222 -39.67 -26.22 27.08
C VAL A 222 -40.84 -27.14 26.77
N VAL A 223 -40.72 -27.99 25.74
CA VAL A 223 -41.77 -28.97 25.38
C VAL A 223 -42.07 -29.90 26.56
N LYS A 224 -41.03 -30.45 27.19
CA LYS A 224 -41.21 -31.31 28.36
C LYS A 224 -41.90 -30.57 29.51
N LYS A 225 -41.56 -29.29 29.74
CA LYS A 225 -42.20 -28.49 30.79
C LYS A 225 -43.67 -28.21 30.48
N ILE A 226 -44.03 -28.02 29.21
CA ILE A 226 -45.41 -27.86 28.77
C ILE A 226 -46.20 -29.16 28.99
N GLU A 227 -45.61 -30.32 28.67
CA GLU A 227 -46.23 -31.64 28.89
C GLU A 227 -46.45 -31.96 30.38
N GLU A 228 -45.57 -31.50 31.26
CA GLU A 228 -45.72 -31.65 32.72
C GLU A 228 -46.77 -30.71 33.34
N CYS A 229 -47.15 -29.62 32.66
CA CYS A 229 -48.07 -28.62 33.18
C CYS A 229 -49.54 -29.00 32.88
N PRO A 230 -50.45 -28.90 33.86
CA PRO A 230 -51.87 -29.10 33.60
C PRO A 230 -52.38 -28.03 32.61
N PRO A 231 -53.25 -28.41 31.65
CA PRO A 231 -53.65 -27.54 30.55
C PRO A 231 -54.33 -26.23 31.00
N GLU A 232 -54.96 -26.22 32.17
CA GLU A 232 -55.58 -25.03 32.78
C GLU A 232 -54.54 -23.96 33.17
N ALA A 233 -53.36 -24.39 33.66
CA ALA A 233 -52.28 -23.48 34.02
C ALA A 233 -51.63 -22.87 32.76
N VAL A 234 -51.49 -23.66 31.70
CA VAL A 234 -50.94 -23.18 30.41
C VAL A 234 -51.86 -22.12 29.79
N LEU A 235 -53.17 -22.36 29.77
CA LEU A 235 -54.17 -21.40 29.27
C LEU A 235 -54.17 -20.09 30.06
N LYS A 236 -53.98 -20.15 31.38
CA LYS A 236 -53.85 -18.94 32.21
C LYS A 236 -52.60 -18.15 31.85
N THR A 237 -51.46 -18.82 31.72
CA THR A 237 -50.18 -18.17 31.37
C THR A 237 -50.20 -17.53 29.98
N ILE A 238 -50.88 -18.16 29.00
CA ILE A 238 -51.06 -17.59 27.66
C ILE A 238 -51.96 -16.33 27.71
N LYS A 239 -53.03 -16.34 28.51
CA LYS A 239 -53.90 -15.18 28.69
C LYS A 239 -53.20 -14.01 29.38
N ASP A 240 -52.26 -14.27 30.28
CA ASP A 240 -51.49 -13.24 30.98
C ASP A 240 -50.41 -12.60 30.08
N PHE A 241 -50.09 -13.21 28.92
CA PHE A 241 -49.13 -12.71 27.94
C PHE A 241 -49.75 -11.91 26.78
N GLN A 242 -51.08 -11.90 26.65
CA GLN A 242 -51.84 -11.14 25.64
C GLN A 242 -52.33 -9.81 26.21
#